data_AF-A0A914G7A2-F1
#
_entry.id   AF-A0A914G7A2-F1
#
_cell.length_a   1.000
_cell.length_b   1.000
_cell.length_c   1.000
_cell.angle_alpha   90.00
_cell.angle_beta   90.00
_cell.angle_gamma   90.00
#
_symmetry.space_group_name_H-M   'P 1'
#
loop_
_entity.id
_entity.type
_entity.pdbx_description
1 polymer ?
#
loop_
_entity_poly.entity_id
_entity_poly.type
_entity_poly.pdbx_seq_one_letter_code
_entity_poly.pdbx_strand_id
1 'polypeptide(L)'
;MEFINRCYIGYTVDPNRRIRQHNSGQEKGGAKKTENRGPWDMVCIVHGFPNSVSAYRFEWAWQNPDKSRRLKGIVLNKSAKESQFAFRLRIVCHMLNADPWKRLALTFRYLF
;
A
#
# COMPACT_ATOMS: atom_id res chain seq x y z
N MET A 1 0.12 16.85 14.99
CA MET A 1 0.49 16.83 13.56
C MET A 1 -0.69 16.28 12.79
N GLU A 2 -1.32 17.10 11.95
CA GLU A 2 -2.40 16.62 11.08
C GLU A 2 -1.78 15.98 9.84
N PHE A 3 -1.95 14.66 9.71
CA PHE A 3 -1.61 13.99 8.47
C PHE A 3 -2.64 14.34 7.42
N ILE A 4 -2.17 14.91 6.30
CA ILE A 4 -3.02 15.11 5.12
C ILE A 4 -3.58 13.75 4.73
N ASN A 5 -4.89 13.64 4.49
CA ASN A 5 -5.61 12.41 4.16
C ASN A 5 -5.19 11.79 2.81
N ARG A 6 -3.92 11.40 2.70
CA ARG A 6 -3.23 10.88 1.53
C ARG A 6 -2.55 9.59 1.93
N CYS A 7 -2.65 8.59 1.07
CA CYS A 7 -2.05 7.29 1.27
C CYS A 7 -1.22 6.94 0.04
N TYR A 8 0.01 6.48 0.27
CA TYR A 8 0.87 5.94 -0.77
C TYR A 8 1.10 4.45 -0.49
N ILE A 9 0.97 3.64 -1.54
CA ILE A 9 1.22 2.20 -1.50
C ILE A 9 2.40 1.94 -2.42
N GLY A 10 3.40 1.23 -1.94
CA GLY A 10 4.61 0.96 -2.69
C GLY A 10 5.23 -0.39 -2.33
N TYR A 11 5.88 -1.02 -3.29
CA TYR A 11 6.77 -2.15 -3.08
C TYR A 11 8.19 -1.69 -2.70
N THR A 12 8.86 -2.43 -1.81
CA THR A 12 10.29 -2.29 -1.51
C THR A 12 10.84 -3.56 -0.87
N VAL A 13 12.13 -3.83 -1.07
CA VAL A 13 12.91 -4.84 -0.33
C VAL A 13 13.61 -4.26 0.90
N ASP A 14 13.69 -2.93 0.98
CA ASP A 14 14.30 -2.19 2.09
C ASP A 14 13.35 -1.04 2.52
N PRO A 15 12.46 -1.30 3.50
CA PRO A 15 11.48 -0.33 3.98
C PRO A 15 12.10 0.95 4.57
N ASN A 16 13.21 0.78 5.31
CA ASN A 16 13.92 1.89 5.97
C ASN A 16 14.57 2.83 4.95
N ARG A 17 15.21 2.28 3.92
CA ARG A 17 15.71 3.09 2.81
C ARG A 17 14.58 3.77 2.06
N ARG A 18 13.46 3.08 1.83
CA ARG A 18 12.32 3.60 1.08
C ARG A 18 11.66 4.80 1.77
N ILE A 19 11.43 4.74 3.08
CA ILE A 19 10.84 5.87 3.82
C ILE A 19 11.77 7.09 3.84
N ARG A 20 13.08 6.86 4.00
CA ARG A 20 14.09 7.93 3.89
C ARG A 20 14.05 8.58 2.52
N GLN A 21 14.01 7.80 1.44
CA GLN A 21 13.89 8.33 0.07
C GLN A 21 12.62 9.15 -0.15
N HIS A 22 11.48 8.70 0.40
CA HIS A 22 10.23 9.44 0.32
C HIS A 22 10.28 10.77 1.08
N ASN A 23 10.98 10.82 2.21
CA ASN A 23 11.12 12.03 3.02
C ASN A 23 12.27 12.95 2.54
N SER A 24 13.25 12.42 1.79
CA SER A 24 14.40 13.19 1.29
C SER A 24 14.19 13.83 -0.10
N GLY A 25 13.04 13.61 -0.75
CA GLY A 25 12.71 14.20 -2.05
C GLY A 25 13.21 13.42 -3.29
N GLN A 26 12.78 13.88 -4.47
CA GLN A 26 13.03 13.25 -5.78
C GLN A 26 14.51 13.14 -6.14
N GLU A 27 15.33 14.12 -5.76
CA GLU A 27 16.76 14.20 -6.10
C GLU A 27 17.58 13.00 -5.56
N LYS A 28 17.04 12.24 -4.59
CA LYS A 28 17.68 11.06 -4.00
C LYS A 28 16.94 9.74 -4.31
N GLY A 29 16.11 9.72 -5.35
CA GLY A 29 15.39 8.51 -5.82
C GLY A 29 14.00 8.30 -5.21
N GLY A 30 13.40 9.34 -4.62
CA GLY A 30 12.01 9.31 -4.16
C GLY A 30 11.00 9.23 -5.33
N ALA A 31 9.79 8.70 -5.08
CA ALA A 31 8.77 8.60 -6.13
C ALA A 31 8.18 9.98 -6.49
N LYS A 32 7.88 10.22 -7.78
CA LYS A 32 7.31 11.50 -8.27
C LYS A 32 6.00 11.88 -7.57
N LYS A 33 5.21 10.90 -7.14
CA LYS A 33 3.95 11.11 -6.40
C LYS A 33 4.14 11.62 -4.96
N THR A 34 5.36 11.54 -4.39
CA THR A 34 5.64 11.91 -3.00
C THR A 34 6.44 13.20 -2.85
N GLU A 35 6.79 13.86 -3.95
CA GLU A 35 7.50 15.14 -3.99
C GLU A 35 6.73 16.25 -3.24
N ASN A 36 7.42 17.01 -2.38
CA ASN A 36 6.92 18.16 -1.60
C ASN A 36 5.67 17.89 -0.74
N ARG A 37 5.50 16.66 -0.26
CA ARG A 37 4.30 16.22 0.48
C ARG A 37 4.63 15.50 1.79
N GLY A 38 5.88 15.61 2.26
CA GLY A 38 6.36 14.96 3.47
C GLY A 38 6.33 15.87 4.70
N PRO A 39 6.52 15.30 5.91
CA PRO A 39 6.99 13.94 6.16
C PRO A 39 5.91 12.86 5.95
N TRP A 40 6.31 11.74 5.36
CA TRP A 40 5.54 10.51 5.23
C TRP A 40 5.90 9.57 6.38
N ASP A 41 4.89 8.88 6.90
CA ASP A 41 5.05 7.79 7.85
C ASP A 41 4.60 6.46 7.23
N MET A 42 5.39 5.41 7.46
CA MET A 42 5.04 4.06 7.04
C MET A 42 4.20 3.41 8.13
N VAL A 43 2.88 3.30 7.90
CA VAL A 43 1.92 2.87 8.93
C VAL A 43 1.77 1.34 9.02
N CYS A 44 1.93 0.63 7.90
CA CYS A 44 1.83 -0.83 7.87
C CYS A 44 2.62 -1.41 6.69
N ILE A 45 2.96 -2.69 6.80
CA ILE A 45 3.61 -3.47 5.75
C ILE A 45 2.95 -4.84 5.60
N VAL A 46 2.97 -5.35 4.36
CA VAL A 46 2.70 -6.75 4.05
C VAL A 46 3.99 -7.36 3.56
N HIS A 47 4.44 -8.45 4.18
CA HIS A 47 5.68 -9.14 3.82
C HIS A 47 5.50 -10.66 3.82
N GLY A 48 6.54 -11.40 3.40
CA GLY A 48 6.47 -12.85 3.20
C GLY A 48 6.12 -13.28 1.78
N PHE A 49 6.19 -12.35 0.80
CA PHE A 49 5.99 -12.70 -0.60
C PHE A 49 7.10 -13.65 -1.08
N PRO A 50 6.76 -14.70 -1.85
CA PRO A 50 7.75 -15.69 -2.31
C PRO A 50 8.70 -15.14 -3.38
N ASN A 51 8.30 -14.05 -4.06
CA ASN A 51 9.10 -13.37 -5.07
C ASN A 51 8.56 -11.95 -5.31
N SER A 52 9.39 -11.14 -5.97
CA SER A 52 9.06 -9.76 -6.36
C SER A 52 7.83 -9.69 -7.27
N VAL A 53 7.65 -10.64 -8.19
CA VAL A 53 6.48 -10.68 -9.10
C VAL A 53 5.16 -10.75 -8.34
N SER A 54 5.10 -11.58 -7.29
CA SER A 54 3.91 -11.72 -6.44
C SER A 54 3.64 -10.44 -5.66
N ALA A 55 4.71 -9.80 -5.16
CA ALA A 55 4.62 -8.52 -4.46
C ALA A 55 4.16 -7.38 -5.39
N TYR A 56 4.68 -7.30 -6.62
CA TYR A 56 4.26 -6.31 -7.62
C TYR A 56 2.79 -6.49 -8.02
N ARG A 57 2.34 -7.74 -8.20
CA ARG A 57 0.91 -8.03 -8.49
C ARG A 57 0.01 -7.60 -7.34
N PHE A 58 0.47 -7.79 -6.10
CA PHE A 58 -0.24 -7.31 -4.90
C PHE A 58 -0.26 -5.78 -4.85
N GLU A 59 0.88 -5.12 -4.99
CA GLU A 59 0.98 -3.65 -5.03
C GLU A 59 0.04 -3.06 -6.07
N TRP A 60 0.09 -3.55 -7.32
CA TRP A 60 -0.72 -3.02 -8.41
C TRP A 60 -2.22 -3.15 -8.13
N ALA A 61 -2.65 -4.30 -7.61
CA ALA A 61 -4.05 -4.54 -7.27
C ALA A 61 -4.52 -3.65 -6.11
N TRP A 62 -3.64 -3.37 -5.14
CA TRP A 62 -3.96 -2.49 -4.02
C TRP A 62 -4.03 -1.02 -4.45
N GLN A 63 -3.18 -0.61 -5.39
CA GLN A 63 -3.22 0.73 -6.00
C GLN A 63 -4.46 0.92 -6.90
N ASN A 64 -4.83 -0.10 -7.68
CA ASN A 64 -5.89 -0.08 -8.69
C ASN A 64 -7.01 -1.11 -8.39
N PRO A 65 -7.71 -0.97 -7.26
CA PRO A 65 -8.65 -2.00 -6.79
C PRO A 65 -9.82 -2.20 -7.75
N ASP A 66 -10.27 -1.13 -8.40
CA ASP A 66 -11.33 -1.08 -9.42
C ASP A 66 -10.97 -1.85 -10.71
N LYS A 67 -9.69 -1.89 -11.05
CA LYS A 67 -9.18 -2.57 -12.27
C LYS A 67 -8.77 -4.02 -12.00
N SER A 68 -8.59 -4.38 -10.72
CA SER A 68 -8.14 -5.71 -10.34
C SER A 68 -9.24 -6.73 -10.55
N ARG A 69 -8.97 -7.70 -11.44
CA ARG A 69 -9.84 -8.89 -11.62
C ARG A 69 -10.07 -9.67 -10.32
N ARG A 70 -9.12 -9.60 -9.38
CA ARG A 70 -9.20 -10.31 -8.09
C ARG A 70 -10.13 -9.63 -7.09
N LEU A 71 -10.54 -8.40 -7.35
CA LEU A 71 -11.46 -7.62 -6.53
C LEU A 71 -12.78 -7.34 -7.25
N LYS A 72 -13.00 -7.94 -8.44
CA LYS A 72 -14.29 -7.89 -9.14
C LYS A 72 -15.35 -8.58 -8.27
N GLY A 73 -16.43 -7.85 -7.98
CA GLY A 73 -17.52 -8.33 -7.12
C GLY A 73 -17.46 -7.80 -5.68
N ILE A 74 -16.37 -7.13 -5.29
CA ILE A 74 -16.33 -6.40 -4.03
C ILE A 74 -16.85 -4.99 -4.27
N VAL A 75 -17.72 -4.50 -3.37
CA VAL A 75 -18.19 -3.12 -3.41
C VAL A 75 -17.07 -2.20 -2.89
N LEU A 76 -16.34 -1.61 -3.84
CA LEU A 76 -15.14 -0.80 -3.59
C LEU A 76 -15.43 0.72 -3.56
N ASN A 77 -16.62 1.10 -3.13
CA ASN A 77 -16.96 2.51 -3.00
C ASN A 77 -16.38 3.07 -1.70
N LYS A 78 -15.64 4.17 -1.81
CA LYS A 78 -15.16 4.92 -0.65
C LYS A 78 -16.30 5.77 -0.12
N SER A 79 -16.59 5.68 1.17
CA SER A 79 -17.55 6.61 1.80
C SER A 79 -16.95 8.02 1.93
N ALA A 80 -17.80 9.05 1.89
CA ALA A 80 -17.36 10.43 2.12
C ALA A 80 -16.67 10.61 3.49
N LYS A 81 -17.17 9.88 4.51
CA LYS A 81 -16.63 9.90 5.89
C LYS A 81 -15.41 8.99 6.10
N GLU A 82 -15.10 8.12 5.13
CA GLU A 82 -13.98 7.18 5.24
C GLU A 82 -12.67 7.89 4.87
N SER A 83 -11.64 7.75 5.72
CA SER A 83 -10.31 8.25 5.39
C SER A 83 -9.69 7.44 4.24
N GLN A 84 -8.75 8.03 3.52
CA GLN A 84 -8.01 7.34 2.47
C GLN A 84 -7.27 6.12 3.03
N PHE A 85 -6.75 6.23 4.26
CA PHE A 85 -6.11 5.11 4.96
C PHE A 85 -7.11 3.99 5.27
N ALA A 86 -8.24 4.31 5.90
CA ALA A 86 -9.27 3.31 6.23
C ALA A 86 -9.77 2.58 4.98
N PHE A 87 -9.99 3.31 3.88
CA PHE A 87 -10.37 2.73 2.60
C PHE A 87 -9.31 1.75 2.07
N ARG A 88 -8.03 2.15 2.06
CA ARG A 88 -6.94 1.27 1.60
C ARG A 88 -6.73 0.08 2.53
N LEU A 89 -6.92 0.25 3.83
CA LEU A 89 -6.85 -0.83 4.81
C LEU A 89 -7.96 -1.86 4.58
N ARG A 90 -9.19 -1.43 4.33
CA ARG A 90 -10.28 -2.35 3.98
C ARG A 90 -9.98 -3.15 2.72
N ILE A 91 -9.42 -2.51 1.70
CA ILE A 91 -9.01 -3.20 0.46
C ILE A 91 -7.96 -4.26 0.74
N VAL A 92 -6.91 -3.96 1.51
CA VAL A 92 -5.84 -4.93 1.77
C VAL A 92 -6.35 -6.11 2.60
N CYS A 93 -7.27 -5.88 3.54
CA CYS A 93 -7.95 -6.97 4.27
C CYS A 93 -8.70 -7.91 3.32
N HIS A 94 -9.40 -7.38 2.31
CA HIS A 94 -10.03 -8.22 1.30
C HIS A 94 -9.00 -8.98 0.45
N MET A 95 -7.91 -8.31 0.04
CA MET A 95 -6.86 -8.94 -0.75
C MET A 95 -6.19 -10.10 -0.02
N LEU A 96 -5.88 -9.95 1.27
CA LEU A 96 -5.30 -11.00 2.10
C LEU A 96 -6.20 -12.24 2.23
N ASN A 97 -7.51 -12.08 2.03
CA ASN A 97 -8.49 -13.16 2.05
C ASN A 97 -8.90 -13.67 0.65
N ALA A 98 -8.34 -13.11 -0.42
CA ALA A 98 -8.67 -13.46 -1.80
C ALA A 98 -7.57 -14.32 -2.45
N ASP A 99 -7.95 -15.18 -3.41
CA ASP A 99 -6.98 -15.87 -4.25
C ASP A 99 -6.26 -14.89 -5.20
N PRO A 100 -4.93 -15.04 -5.41
CA PRO A 100 -4.07 -16.12 -4.91
C PRO A 100 -3.45 -15.83 -3.53
N TRP A 101 -3.62 -14.64 -2.98
CA TRP A 101 -2.83 -14.15 -1.84
C TRP A 101 -3.14 -14.84 -0.51
N LYS A 102 -4.37 -15.32 -0.31
CA LYS A 102 -4.75 -16.11 0.88
C LYS A 102 -3.97 -17.42 1.04
N ARG A 103 -3.34 -17.90 -0.04
CA ARG A 103 -2.52 -19.13 -0.05
C ARG A 103 -1.04 -18.87 0.21
N LEU A 104 -0.65 -17.60 0.25
CA LEU A 104 0.71 -17.19 0.54
C LEU A 104 0.85 -16.99 2.06
N ALA A 105 2.01 -17.34 2.62
CA ALA A 105 2.34 -17.09 4.03
C ALA A 105 2.66 -15.60 4.27
N LEU A 106 1.71 -14.72 3.93
CA LEU A 106 1.87 -13.28 4.09
C LEU A 106 1.59 -12.87 5.53
N THR A 107 2.39 -11.94 6.01
CA THR A 107 2.20 -11.28 7.30
C THR A 107 1.83 -9.83 7.06
N PHE A 108 0.73 -9.38 7.65
CA PHE A 108 0.39 -7.97 7.79
C PHE A 108 0.90 -7.48 9.14
N ARG A 109 1.65 -6.37 9.16
CA ARG A 109 2.22 -5.78 10.37
C ARG A 109 1.91 -4.29 10.43
N TYR A 110 1.35 -3.84 11.55
CA TYR A 110 1.29 -2.42 11.90
C TYR A 110 2.64 -1.95 12.44
N LEU A 111 3.04 -0.73 12.06
CA LEU A 111 4.28 -0.09 12.48
C LEU A 111 3.92 1.09 13.39
N PHE A 112 3.53 0.77 14.63
CA PHE A 112 3.33 1.72 15.72
C PHE A 112 4.08 1.22 16.94
#